data_AF-I3I485-F1
#
_entry.id   AF-I3I485-F1
#
_cell.length_a   1.000
_cell.length_b   1.000
_cell.length_c   1.000
_cell.angle_alpha   90.00
_cell.angle_beta   90.00
_cell.angle_gamma   90.00
#
_symmetry.space_group_name_H-M   'P 1'
#
loop_
_entity.id
_entity.type
_entity.pdbx_description
1 polymer ?
#
loop_
_entity_poly.entity_id
_entity_poly.type
_entity_poly.pdbx_seq_one_letter_code
_entity_poly.pdbx_strand_id
1 'polypeptide(L)'
;MKSLVVAVGFVASCMVSSLASACAKPAAKPEIPDAATVVTAQMVKANNDVKAYVQGVQDYLGCAGLARSEEKKELDDLKKFADDFNQVIRDFKARSAS
;
A
#
# COMPACT_ATOMS: atom_id res chain seq x y z
N MET A 1 31.17 -21.28 39.24
CA MET A 1 30.16 -22.08 39.97
C MET A 1 29.63 -21.24 41.12
N LYS A 2 28.30 -21.21 41.31
CA LYS A 2 27.47 -20.39 42.22
C LYS A 2 27.15 -19.01 41.60
N SER A 3 25.90 -18.59 41.40
CA SER A 3 24.66 -18.91 42.11
C SER A 3 23.45 -19.01 41.20
N LEU A 4 22.56 -19.93 41.57
CA LEU A 4 21.23 -20.12 41.01
C LEU A 4 20.21 -19.25 41.78
N VAL A 5 19.23 -18.75 41.02
CA VAL A 5 17.84 -18.44 41.42
C VAL A 5 17.61 -17.19 42.28
N VAL A 6 17.02 -16.16 41.66
CA VAL A 6 15.81 -15.50 42.18
C VAL A 6 14.89 -15.19 41.00
N ALA A 7 13.77 -15.92 40.92
CA ALA A 7 12.62 -15.57 40.13
C ALA A 7 11.82 -14.48 40.87
N VAL A 8 11.61 -13.33 40.24
CA VAL A 8 10.47 -12.44 40.54
C VAL A 8 9.93 -11.96 39.21
N GLY A 9 8.70 -12.39 38.93
CA GLY A 9 7.95 -11.93 37.77
C GLY A 9 7.61 -10.46 37.91
N PHE A 10 7.74 -9.73 36.81
CA PHE A 10 6.91 -8.57 36.55
C PHE A 10 6.42 -8.67 35.11
N VAL A 11 5.21 -9.20 34.98
CA VAL A 11 4.40 -9.16 33.76
C VAL A 11 4.04 -7.68 33.54
N ALA A 12 4.87 -6.96 32.82
CA ALA A 12 4.50 -5.67 32.22
C ALA A 12 4.10 -5.93 30.77
N SER A 13 2.92 -6.51 30.61
CA SER A 13 2.17 -6.50 29.36
C SER A 13 1.80 -5.04 29.04
N CYS A 14 2.69 -4.30 28.39
CA CYS A 14 2.31 -3.12 27.63
C CYS A 14 1.78 -3.56 26.26
N MET A 15 0.65 -4.26 26.27
CA MET A 15 -0.22 -4.40 25.11
C MET A 15 -1.30 -3.33 25.25
N VAL A 16 -1.08 -2.13 24.68
CA VAL A 16 -2.04 -1.03 24.39
C VAL A 16 -1.13 0.07 23.80
N SER A 17 -1.15 0.47 22.53
CA SER A 17 -2.27 0.71 21.63
C SER A 17 -1.86 0.49 20.16
N SER A 18 -2.46 -0.49 19.49
CA SER A 18 -2.44 -0.58 18.02
C SER A 18 -3.82 -0.96 17.50
N LEU A 19 -4.85 -0.20 17.90
CA LEU A 19 -6.20 -0.29 17.33
C LEU A 19 -6.79 1.08 16.99
N ALA A 20 -5.98 1.97 16.39
CA ALA A 20 -6.47 3.19 15.75
C ALA A 20 -6.18 3.19 14.24
N SER A 21 -6.44 2.07 13.57
CA SER A 21 -6.47 2.00 12.10
C SER A 21 -7.77 1.31 11.66
N ALA A 22 -8.92 1.82 12.09
CA ALA A 22 -10.18 1.21 11.67
C ALA A 22 -10.45 1.51 10.20
N CYS A 23 -10.29 2.75 9.72
CA CYS A 23 -10.42 3.07 8.29
C CYS A 23 -9.64 4.34 7.91
N ALA A 24 -8.33 4.21 7.80
CA ALA A 24 -7.50 5.31 7.33
C ALA A 24 -7.41 5.26 5.81
N LYS A 25 -7.79 6.34 5.13
CA LYS A 25 -7.54 6.50 3.70
C LYS A 25 -6.02 6.37 3.46
N PRO A 26 -5.57 5.55 2.50
CA PRO A 26 -4.14 5.42 2.21
C PRO A 26 -3.55 6.79 1.86
N ALA A 27 -2.53 7.20 2.62
CA ALA A 27 -2.06 8.59 2.64
C ALA A 27 -1.24 9.00 1.41
N ALA A 28 -0.79 8.06 0.59
CA ALA A 28 0.11 8.34 -0.53
C ALA A 28 -0.33 7.59 -1.78
N LYS A 29 -0.87 8.34 -2.74
CA LYS A 29 -0.97 7.89 -4.14
C LYS A 29 0.47 7.76 -4.67
N PRO A 30 0.92 6.55 -5.05
CA PRO A 30 2.28 6.38 -5.53
C PRO A 30 2.48 7.17 -6.83
N GLU A 31 3.67 7.75 -7.01
CA GLU A 31 4.02 8.38 -8.27
C GLU A 31 4.13 7.32 -9.38
N ILE A 32 3.55 7.65 -10.54
CA ILE A 32 3.73 6.84 -11.75
C ILE A 32 5.10 7.21 -12.31
N PRO A 33 6.06 6.26 -12.36
CA PRO A 33 7.38 6.54 -12.92
C PRO A 33 7.30 6.80 -14.43
N ASP A 34 8.18 7.65 -14.94
CA ASP A 34 8.29 7.88 -16.38
C ASP A 34 8.78 6.61 -17.07
N ALA A 35 7.93 6.10 -17.96
CA ALA A 35 8.23 4.91 -18.74
C ALA A 35 9.60 5.04 -19.41
N ALA A 36 10.01 6.21 -19.94
CA ALA A 36 11.22 6.41 -20.73
C ALA A 36 12.54 6.25 -19.95
N THR A 37 12.55 6.62 -18.68
CA THR A 37 13.77 6.75 -17.86
C THR A 37 13.87 5.72 -16.73
N VAL A 38 12.74 5.11 -16.36
CA VAL A 38 12.67 4.12 -15.29
C VAL A 38 13.43 2.83 -15.65
N VAL A 39 14.13 2.27 -14.66
CA VAL A 39 14.81 0.96 -14.78
C VAL A 39 13.93 -0.17 -14.23
N THR A 40 14.19 -1.42 -14.64
CA THR A 40 13.38 -2.59 -14.26
C THR A 40 13.15 -2.71 -12.76
N ALA A 41 14.19 -2.50 -11.94
CA ALA A 41 14.07 -2.56 -10.48
C ALA A 41 13.09 -1.52 -9.91
N GLN A 42 13.09 -0.31 -10.49
CA GLN A 42 12.16 0.76 -10.11
C GLN A 42 10.74 0.46 -10.60
N MET A 43 10.57 -0.14 -11.78
CA MET A 43 9.25 -0.60 -12.24
C MET A 43 8.66 -1.70 -11.37
N VAL A 44 9.46 -2.65 -10.91
CA VAL A 44 9.01 -3.70 -9.97
C VAL A 44 8.59 -3.09 -8.64
N LYS A 45 9.38 -2.15 -8.12
CA LYS A 45 9.02 -1.40 -6.90
C LYS A 45 7.70 -0.66 -7.09
N ALA A 46 7.58 0.12 -8.17
CA ALA A 46 6.37 0.88 -8.48
C ALA A 46 5.14 -0.05 -8.64
N ASN A 47 5.30 -1.25 -9.22
CA ASN A 47 4.21 -2.22 -9.32
C ASN A 47 3.73 -2.71 -7.95
N ASN A 48 4.65 -2.99 -7.03
CA ASN A 48 4.31 -3.38 -5.66
C ASN A 48 3.67 -2.23 -4.89
N ASP A 49 4.17 -1.00 -5.06
CA ASP A 49 3.61 0.20 -4.42
C ASP A 49 2.19 0.48 -4.93
N VAL A 50 1.94 0.36 -6.24
CA VAL A 50 0.61 0.48 -6.85
C VAL A 50 -0.33 -0.61 -6.34
N LYS A 51 0.12 -1.86 -6.23
CA LYS A 51 -0.68 -2.96 -5.66
C LYS A 51 -1.05 -2.68 -4.20
N ALA A 52 -0.10 -2.24 -3.38
CA ALA A 52 -0.34 -1.89 -1.99
C ALA A 52 -1.34 -0.73 -1.86
N TYR A 53 -1.23 0.28 -2.72
CA TYR A 53 -2.18 1.39 -2.78
C TYR A 53 -3.59 0.93 -3.19
N VAL A 54 -3.71 0.13 -4.25
CA VAL A 54 -4.99 -0.41 -4.72
C VAL A 54 -5.67 -1.27 -3.65
N GLN A 55 -4.91 -2.08 -2.92
CA GLN A 55 -5.43 -2.84 -1.78
C GLN A 55 -5.89 -1.91 -0.66
N GLY A 56 -5.04 -0.94 -0.26
CA GLY A 56 -5.38 -0.01 0.81
C GLY A 56 -6.61 0.86 0.51
N VAL A 57 -6.82 1.23 -0.76
CA VAL A 57 -8.04 1.96 -1.17
C VAL A 57 -9.25 1.04 -1.10
N GLN A 58 -9.16 -0.21 -1.59
CA GLN A 58 -10.28 -1.17 -1.47
C GLN A 58 -10.65 -1.44 -0.01
N ASP A 59 -9.66 -1.60 0.86
CA ASP A 59 -9.87 -1.79 2.30
C ASP A 59 -10.54 -0.56 2.93
N TYR A 60 -10.11 0.65 2.51
CA TYR A 60 -10.73 1.90 2.91
C TYR A 60 -12.19 1.99 2.44
N LEU A 61 -12.47 1.71 1.17
CA LEU A 61 -13.83 1.72 0.62
C LEU A 61 -14.74 0.71 1.33
N GLY A 62 -14.22 -0.47 1.63
CA GLY A 62 -14.96 -1.55 2.30
C GLY A 62 -15.34 -1.25 3.75
N CYS A 63 -14.69 -0.30 4.41
CA CYS A 63 -14.93 -0.03 5.83
C CYS A 63 -15.28 1.43 6.16
N ALA A 64 -15.01 2.40 5.28
CA ALA A 64 -15.25 3.82 5.54
C ALA A 64 -16.74 4.19 5.52
N GLY A 65 -17.61 3.30 5.01
CA GLY A 65 -19.06 3.52 4.99
C GLY A 65 -19.47 4.74 4.16
N LEU A 66 -18.75 4.99 3.05
CA LEU A 66 -18.98 6.13 2.17
C LEU A 66 -20.35 6.08 1.51
N ALA A 67 -20.88 7.24 1.10
CA ALA A 67 -22.05 7.25 0.23
C ALA A 67 -21.69 6.62 -1.12
N ARG A 68 -22.64 5.92 -1.73
CA ARG A 68 -22.43 5.19 -2.99
C ARG A 68 -21.84 6.06 -4.13
N SER A 69 -22.17 7.35 -4.15
CA SER A 69 -21.61 8.32 -5.10
C SER A 69 -20.13 8.61 -4.86
N GLU A 70 -19.70 8.67 -3.60
CA GLU A 70 -18.32 8.92 -3.20
C GLU A 70 -17.46 7.68 -3.42
N GLU A 71 -17.96 6.50 -3.04
CA GLU A 71 -17.32 5.22 -3.31
C GLU A 71 -17.09 5.01 -4.82
N LYS A 72 -18.11 5.29 -5.64
CA LYS A 72 -17.98 5.21 -7.10
C LYS A 72 -16.90 6.15 -7.62
N LYS A 73 -16.86 7.38 -7.12
CA LYS A 73 -15.85 8.37 -7.53
C LYS A 73 -14.44 7.89 -7.19
N GLU A 74 -14.23 7.40 -5.96
CA GLU A 74 -12.95 6.85 -5.54
C GLU A 74 -12.54 5.61 -6.37
N LEU A 75 -13.49 4.72 -6.69
CA LEU A 75 -13.23 3.57 -7.57
C LEU A 75 -12.86 4.01 -8.99
N ASP A 76 -13.53 5.01 -9.54
CA ASP A 76 -13.26 5.50 -10.90
C ASP A 76 -11.89 6.21 -10.95
N ASP A 77 -11.54 6.98 -9.90
CA ASP A 77 -10.21 7.58 -9.75
C ASP A 77 -9.11 6.51 -9.60
N LEU A 78 -9.38 5.44 -8.84
CA LEU A 78 -8.46 4.31 -8.68
C LEU A 78 -8.26 3.54 -9.99
N LYS A 79 -9.34 3.28 -10.74
CA LYS A 79 -9.27 2.63 -12.06
C LYS A 79 -8.44 3.46 -13.03
N LYS A 80 -8.73 4.76 -13.12
CA LYS A 80 -7.98 5.68 -14.00
C LYS A 80 -6.48 5.65 -13.68
N PHE A 81 -6.13 5.69 -12.40
CA PHE A 81 -4.74 5.56 -11.95
C PHE A 81 -4.10 4.22 -12.34
N ALA A 82 -4.82 3.11 -12.17
CA ALA A 82 -4.35 1.80 -12.57
C ALA A 82 -4.16 1.69 -14.09
N ASP A 83 -5.05 2.28 -14.88
CA ASP A 83 -4.95 2.32 -16.35
C ASP A 83 -3.75 3.13 -16.83
N ASP A 84 -3.50 4.30 -16.21
CA ASP A 84 -2.32 5.12 -16.49
C ASP A 84 -1.03 4.35 -16.17
N PHE A 85 -0.99 3.64 -15.03
CA PHE A 85 0.16 2.82 -14.67
C PHE A 85 0.35 1.61 -15.62
N ASN A 86 -0.74 0.99 -16.06
CA ASN A 86 -0.70 -0.10 -17.04
C ASN A 86 -0.16 0.38 -18.40
N GLN A 87 -0.47 1.62 -18.80
CA GLN A 87 0.10 2.23 -20.00
C GLN A 87 1.63 2.34 -19.86
N VAL A 88 2.12 2.84 -18.73
CA VAL A 88 3.57 2.91 -18.44
C VAL A 88 4.24 1.54 -18.48
N ILE A 89 3.61 0.48 -17.96
CA ILE A 89 4.13 -0.89 -18.08
C ILE A 89 4.24 -1.31 -19.55
N ARG A 90 3.23 -1.03 -20.38
CA ARG A 90 3.26 -1.35 -21.80
C ARG A 90 4.39 -0.64 -22.51
N ASP A 91 4.55 0.66 -22.26
CA ASP A 91 5.57 1.49 -22.89
C ASP A 91 6.99 1.09 -22.44
N PHE A 92 7.17 0.78 -21.15
CA PHE A 92 8.40 0.21 -20.62
C PHE A 92 8.72 -1.12 -21.31
N LYS A 93 7.74 -2.02 -21.42
CA LYS A 93 7.91 -3.33 -22.07
C LYS A 93 8.28 -3.18 -23.55
N ALA A 94 7.60 -2.29 -24.28
CA ALA A 94 7.88 -2.01 -25.68
C ALA A 94 9.32 -1.52 -25.90
N ARG A 95 9.80 -0.59 -25.06
CA ARG A 95 11.20 -0.15 -25.11
C ARG A 95 12.17 -1.27 -24.76
N SER A 96 11.89 -2.05 -23.70
CA SER A 96 12.81 -3.09 -23.24
C SER A 96 12.92 -4.29 -24.18
N ALA A 97 11.99 -4.43 -25.12
CA ALA A 97 12.01 -5.45 -26.18
C ALA A 97 12.67 -4.95 -27.49
N SER A 98 13.07 -3.68 -27.54
CA SER A 98 13.76 -3.06 -28.68
C SER A 98 15.27 -3.22 -28.58
#